data_AF-A0A7L4ZM27-F1
#
_entry.id   AF-A0A7L4ZM27-F1
#
_cell.length_a   1.000
_cell.length_b   1.000
_cell.length_c   1.000
_cell.angle_alpha   90.00
_cell.angle_beta   90.00
_cell.angle_gamma   90.00
#
_symmetry.space_group_name_H-M   'P 1'
#
loop_
_entity.id
_entity.type
_entity.pdbx_description
1 polymer ?
#
loop_
_entity_poly.entity_id
_entity_poly.type
_entity_poly.pdbx_seq_one_letter_code
_entity_poly.pdbx_strand_id
1 'polypeptide(L)'
;MIWGNYFLEDEEKNDLRITYLKQDMDRLTSKSDAEDAISELIKQCVDLGVDSDGEINKNAIKYFTRRNGKKLLVLLEIKDLKGIEPSSRRVIVDVIAECLDYLNDELNVNKYYICVEGNWNTLLVKTPNGSDLGGKYADDALLLPFYNEYVKDSLPSLE
;
A
#
# COMPACT_ATOMS: atom_id res chain seq x y z
N MET A 1 -34.72 -9.97 19.48
CA MET A 1 -33.49 -9.29 19.92
C MET A 1 -32.37 -9.70 18.96
N ILE A 2 -32.27 -9.06 17.79
CA ILE A 2 -31.10 -9.08 16.88
C ILE A 2 -31.17 -7.76 16.08
N TRP A 3 -30.47 -6.73 16.54
CA TRP A 3 -30.30 -5.43 15.86
C TRP A 3 -28.82 -5.03 15.86
N GLY A 4 -27.93 -6.00 15.58
CA GLY A 4 -26.47 -5.80 15.67
C GLY A 4 -25.75 -5.67 14.33
N ASN A 5 -26.28 -6.24 13.25
CA ASN A 5 -25.52 -6.38 12.00
C ASN A 5 -25.79 -5.31 10.93
N TYR A 6 -26.92 -4.61 10.96
CA TYR A 6 -27.23 -3.63 9.90
C TYR A 6 -26.51 -2.28 10.07
N PHE A 7 -26.10 -1.91 11.29
CA PHE A 7 -25.45 -0.61 11.53
C PHE A 7 -23.98 -0.56 11.12
N LEU A 8 -23.25 -1.69 11.19
CA LEU A 8 -21.82 -1.75 10.86
C LEU A 8 -21.57 -1.72 9.34
N GLU A 9 -22.43 -2.36 8.54
CA GLU A 9 -22.29 -2.37 7.07
C GLU A 9 -22.54 -0.98 6.44
N ASP A 10 -23.39 -0.14 7.04
CA ASP A 10 -23.66 1.22 6.56
C ASP A 10 -22.57 2.24 7.00
N GLU A 11 -21.85 1.99 8.10
CA GLU A 11 -20.68 2.79 8.50
C GLU A 11 -19.47 2.52 7.60
N GLU A 12 -19.18 1.26 7.25
CA GLU A 12 -18.11 0.92 6.30
C GLU A 12 -18.37 1.52 4.91
N LYS A 13 -19.63 1.57 4.45
CA LYS A 13 -19.99 2.19 3.16
C LYS A 13 -19.74 3.70 3.09
N ASN A 14 -19.66 4.38 4.23
CA ASN A 14 -19.48 5.82 4.32
C ASN A 14 -18.11 6.25 4.85
N ASP A 15 -17.16 5.32 5.01
CA ASP A 15 -15.82 5.66 5.43
C ASP A 15 -15.04 6.37 4.30
N LEU A 16 -14.84 7.68 4.46
CA LEU A 16 -14.08 8.51 3.51
C LEU A 16 -12.65 7.99 3.27
N ARG A 17 -12.05 7.27 4.23
CA ARG A 17 -10.70 6.68 4.08
C ARG A 17 -10.67 5.64 2.98
N ILE A 18 -11.73 4.86 2.81
CA ILE A 18 -11.86 3.88 1.73
C ILE A 18 -11.90 4.61 0.38
N THR A 19 -12.58 5.77 0.32
CA THR A 19 -12.61 6.60 -0.89
C THR A 19 -11.22 7.12 -1.25
N TYR A 20 -10.46 7.62 -0.27
CA TYR A 20 -9.10 8.08 -0.51
C TYR A 20 -8.15 6.94 -0.92
N LEU A 21 -8.28 5.77 -0.30
CA LEU A 21 -7.49 4.60 -0.67
C LEU A 21 -7.75 4.20 -2.13
N LYS A 22 -9.01 4.13 -2.55
CA LYS A 22 -9.37 3.83 -3.95
C LYS A 22 -8.84 4.87 -4.93
N GLN A 23 -8.97 6.15 -4.59
CA GLN A 23 -8.41 7.24 -5.41
C GLN A 23 -6.90 7.12 -5.57
N ASP A 24 -6.17 6.70 -4.53
CA ASP A 24 -4.73 6.48 -4.61
C ASP A 24 -4.36 5.23 -5.41
N MET A 25 -5.13 4.14 -5.28
CA MET A 25 -4.98 2.94 -6.11
C MET A 25 -5.20 3.26 -7.60
N ASP A 26 -6.17 4.10 -7.94
CA ASP A 26 -6.43 4.53 -9.32
C ASP A 26 -5.27 5.36 -9.93
N ARG A 27 -4.34 5.85 -9.10
CA ARG A 27 -3.15 6.60 -9.54
C ARG A 27 -1.92 5.72 -9.78
N LEU A 28 -2.00 4.41 -9.53
CA LEU A 28 -0.94 3.47 -9.82
C LEU A 28 -0.52 3.57 -11.29
N THR A 29 0.77 3.81 -11.53
CA THR A 29 1.32 3.95 -12.87
C THR A 29 2.65 3.23 -13.00
N SER A 30 2.92 2.65 -14.17
CA SER A 30 4.25 2.10 -14.51
C SER A 30 5.17 3.16 -15.11
N LYS A 31 4.66 4.38 -15.34
CA LYS A 31 5.44 5.50 -15.85
C LYS A 31 6.10 6.20 -14.67
N SER A 32 7.43 6.17 -14.68
CA SER A 32 8.25 7.05 -13.86
C SER A 32 8.15 8.45 -14.44
N ASP A 33 7.25 9.25 -13.90
CA ASP A 33 7.26 10.68 -14.13
C ASP A 33 8.16 11.27 -13.03
N ALA A 34 9.09 12.15 -13.39
CA ALA A 34 10.09 12.72 -12.48
C ALA A 34 9.51 13.44 -11.23
N GLU A 35 8.19 13.58 -11.14
CA GLU A 35 7.48 14.18 -10.01
C GLU A 35 7.36 13.26 -8.78
N ASP A 36 7.52 11.93 -8.92
CA ASP A 36 7.52 11.00 -7.78
C ASP A 36 8.88 10.28 -7.60
N ALA A 37 9.84 11.03 -7.05
CA ALA A 37 11.17 10.53 -6.73
C ALA A 37 11.15 9.35 -5.73
N ILE A 38 10.13 9.22 -4.89
CA ILE A 38 10.02 8.12 -3.93
C ILE A 38 9.52 6.86 -4.66
N SER A 39 8.55 6.96 -5.55
CA SER A 39 8.15 5.83 -6.41
C SER A 39 9.32 5.29 -7.23
N GLU A 40 10.15 6.16 -7.79
CA GLU A 40 11.34 5.75 -8.55
C GLU A 40 12.36 5.03 -7.66
N LEU A 41 12.58 5.53 -6.45
CA LEU A 41 13.43 4.90 -5.45
C LEU A 41 12.91 3.51 -5.05
N ILE A 42 11.61 3.39 -4.78
CA ILE A 42 10.98 2.10 -4.46
C ILE A 42 11.13 1.13 -5.63
N LYS A 43 10.93 1.61 -6.86
CA LYS A 43 11.15 0.82 -8.08
C LYS A 43 12.58 0.28 -8.14
N GLN A 44 13.58 1.11 -7.88
CA GLN A 44 14.98 0.66 -7.85
C GLN A 44 15.23 -0.40 -6.77
N CYS A 45 14.62 -0.24 -5.60
CA CYS A 45 14.72 -1.23 -4.53
C CYS A 45 14.11 -2.59 -4.92
N VAL A 46 12.95 -2.60 -5.58
CA VAL A 46 12.34 -3.82 -6.12
C VAL A 46 13.19 -4.41 -7.25
N ASP A 47 13.71 -3.57 -8.14
CA ASP A 47 14.53 -3.99 -9.26
C ASP A 47 15.82 -4.68 -8.81
N LEU A 48 16.44 -4.21 -7.72
CA LEU A 48 17.66 -4.77 -7.15
C LEU A 48 17.42 -5.94 -6.17
N GLY A 49 16.38 -5.85 -5.34
CA GLY A 49 16.20 -6.77 -4.21
C GLY A 49 15.30 -7.97 -4.48
N VAL A 50 14.40 -7.90 -5.47
CA VAL A 50 13.52 -9.02 -5.82
C VAL A 50 14.16 -9.83 -6.93
N ASP A 51 14.77 -10.96 -6.61
CA ASP A 51 15.08 -11.95 -7.64
C ASP A 51 13.79 -12.56 -8.15
N SER A 52 13.69 -12.69 -9.47
CA SER A 52 12.46 -13.16 -10.11
C SER A 52 12.71 -14.20 -11.18
N ASP A 53 13.96 -14.49 -11.58
CA ASP A 53 14.27 -15.45 -12.67
C ASP A 53 13.38 -15.31 -13.94
N GLY A 54 12.84 -14.11 -14.20
CA GLY A 54 11.89 -13.84 -15.29
C GLY A 54 10.39 -14.09 -14.99
N GLU A 55 10.03 -14.54 -13.79
CA GLU A 55 8.64 -14.76 -13.33
C GLU A 55 7.85 -13.46 -13.12
N ILE A 56 8.54 -12.35 -12.83
CA ILE A 56 7.93 -11.02 -12.65
C ILE A 56 8.43 -10.08 -13.75
N ASN A 57 7.51 -9.55 -14.56
CA ASN A 57 7.85 -8.45 -15.45
C ASN A 57 7.95 -7.13 -14.66
N LYS A 58 9.15 -6.83 -14.16
CA LYS A 58 9.40 -5.63 -13.33
C LYS A 58 9.10 -4.29 -14.02
N ASN A 59 9.09 -4.27 -15.37
CA ASN A 59 8.73 -3.09 -16.15
C ASN A 59 7.22 -2.84 -16.22
N ALA A 60 6.42 -3.87 -15.93
CA ALA A 60 4.96 -3.76 -15.87
C ALA A 60 4.43 -3.45 -14.46
N ILE A 61 5.31 -3.46 -13.45
CA ILE A 61 4.93 -3.08 -12.09
C ILE A 61 4.54 -1.61 -12.09
N LYS A 62 3.39 -1.33 -11.47
CA LYS A 62 2.95 0.04 -11.23
C LYS A 62 3.24 0.43 -9.79
N TYR A 63 3.56 1.69 -9.59
CA TYR A 63 3.88 2.27 -8.30
C TYR A 63 3.02 3.52 -8.07
N PHE A 64 2.73 3.80 -6.81
CA PHE A 64 2.25 5.08 -6.34
C PHE A 64 2.71 5.25 -4.90
N THR A 65 3.20 6.45 -4.57
CA THR A 65 3.52 6.78 -3.19
C THR A 65 2.79 8.04 -2.73
N ARG A 66 2.52 8.12 -1.44
CA ARG A 66 1.92 9.32 -0.82
C ARG A 66 2.52 9.55 0.55
N ARG A 67 2.90 10.80 0.81
CA ARG A 67 3.35 11.24 2.12
C ARG A 67 2.23 11.91 2.91
N ASN A 68 2.15 11.59 4.20
CA ASN A 68 1.31 12.28 5.18
C ASN A 68 2.12 12.49 6.47
N GLY A 69 2.75 13.66 6.60
CA GLY A 69 3.69 13.95 7.68
C GLY A 69 4.88 12.98 7.72
N LYS A 70 5.02 12.22 8.80
CA LYS A 70 6.03 11.15 8.98
C LYS A 70 5.54 9.77 8.53
N LYS A 71 4.38 9.69 7.88
CA LYS A 71 3.86 8.46 7.27
C LYS A 71 4.12 8.45 5.77
N LEU A 72 4.41 7.28 5.23
CA LEU A 72 4.50 7.03 3.79
C LEU A 72 3.60 5.84 3.44
N LEU A 73 2.74 6.05 2.46
CA LEU A 73 2.00 5.01 1.76
C LEU A 73 2.78 4.62 0.52
N VAL A 74 2.93 3.31 0.31
CA VAL A 74 3.55 2.70 -0.87
C VAL A 74 2.57 1.68 -1.42
N LEU A 75 2.08 1.94 -2.63
CA LEU A 75 1.19 1.04 -3.36
C LEU A 75 1.93 0.47 -4.57
N LEU A 76 1.78 -0.83 -4.79
CA LEU A 76 2.33 -1.54 -5.94
C LEU A 76 1.23 -2.37 -6.62
N GLU A 77 1.21 -2.42 -7.94
CA GLU A 77 0.41 -3.39 -8.71
C GLU A 77 1.33 -4.37 -9.42
N ILE A 78 1.20 -5.66 -9.13
CA ILE A 78 1.99 -6.73 -9.75
C ILE A 78 1.06 -7.84 -10.25
N LYS A 79 0.76 -7.80 -11.55
CA LYS A 79 -0.21 -8.71 -12.19
C LYS A 79 0.31 -10.15 -12.34
N ASP A 80 1.62 -10.32 -12.39
CA ASP A 80 2.28 -11.59 -12.74
C ASP A 80 2.55 -12.49 -11.52
N LEU A 81 2.09 -12.11 -10.32
CA LEU A 81 2.34 -12.89 -9.10
C LEU A 81 1.61 -14.23 -9.04
N LYS A 82 0.68 -14.52 -9.95
CA LYS A 82 -0.13 -15.76 -9.92
C LYS A 82 0.72 -17.04 -9.96
N GLY A 83 1.85 -17.02 -10.68
CA GLY A 83 2.78 -18.15 -10.79
C GLY A 83 3.67 -18.36 -9.57
N ILE A 84 3.80 -17.34 -8.72
CA ILE A 84 4.72 -17.33 -7.58
C ILE A 84 4.03 -17.90 -6.35
N GLU A 85 4.72 -18.76 -5.60
CA GLU A 85 4.20 -19.29 -4.34
C GLU A 85 3.84 -18.14 -3.38
N PRO A 86 2.63 -18.12 -2.78
CA PRO A 86 2.21 -17.03 -1.89
C PRO A 86 3.21 -16.70 -0.78
N SER A 87 3.88 -17.71 -0.22
CA SER A 87 4.90 -17.56 0.83
C SER A 87 6.13 -16.79 0.35
N SER A 88 6.49 -16.89 -0.94
CA SER A 88 7.62 -16.21 -1.55
C SER A 88 7.32 -14.76 -1.91
N ARG A 89 6.04 -14.40 -2.12
CA ARG A 89 5.63 -13.03 -2.48
C ARG A 89 5.98 -12.01 -1.40
N ARG A 90 6.04 -12.43 -0.13
CA ARG A 90 6.39 -11.56 1.01
C ARG A 90 7.76 -10.87 0.86
N VAL A 91 8.68 -11.47 0.11
CA VAL A 91 10.02 -10.92 -0.17
C VAL A 91 9.92 -9.52 -0.76
N ILE A 92 8.90 -9.25 -1.58
CA ILE A 92 8.66 -7.94 -2.18
C ILE A 92 8.46 -6.88 -1.10
N VAL A 93 7.63 -7.18 -0.11
CA VAL A 93 7.34 -6.26 1.01
C VAL A 93 8.56 -6.09 1.91
N ASP A 94 9.31 -7.17 2.17
CA ASP A 94 10.52 -7.13 3.00
C ASP A 94 11.62 -6.27 2.35
N VAL A 95 11.87 -6.45 1.05
CA VAL A 95 12.82 -5.62 0.27
C VAL A 95 12.46 -4.14 0.33
N ILE A 96 11.17 -3.81 0.17
CA ILE A 96 10.70 -2.42 0.24
C ILE A 96 10.88 -1.85 1.65
N ALA A 97 10.52 -2.63 2.68
CA ALA A 97 10.67 -2.20 4.07
C ALA A 97 12.13 -1.95 4.44
N GLU A 98 13.03 -2.87 4.09
CA GLU A 98 14.47 -2.72 4.33
C GLU A 98 15.06 -1.50 3.60
N CYS A 99 14.66 -1.28 2.35
CA CYS A 99 15.04 -0.10 1.59
C CYS A 99 14.58 1.20 2.26
N LEU A 100 13.33 1.25 2.74
CA LEU A 100 12.80 2.42 3.44
C LEU A 100 13.47 2.63 4.80
N ASP A 101 13.76 1.56 5.54
CA ASP A 101 14.48 1.63 6.80
C ASP A 101 15.89 2.21 6.62
N TYR A 102 16.59 1.83 5.53
CA TYR A 102 17.89 2.39 5.18
C TYR A 102 17.82 3.90 4.88
N LEU A 103 16.71 4.37 4.30
CA LEU A 103 16.53 5.75 3.83
C LEU A 103 15.72 6.61 4.80
N ASN A 104 15.33 6.08 5.95
CA ASN A 104 14.42 6.72 6.90
C ASN A 104 14.89 8.13 7.31
N ASP A 105 16.17 8.28 7.63
CA ASP A 105 16.74 9.56 8.07
C ASP A 105 16.71 10.62 6.96
N GLU A 106 16.92 10.21 5.70
CA GLU A 106 16.87 11.10 4.53
C GLU A 106 15.42 11.46 4.17
N LEU A 107 14.51 10.49 4.27
CA LEU A 107 13.10 10.69 3.94
C LEU A 107 12.35 11.39 5.08
N ASN A 108 12.83 11.35 6.33
CA ASN A 108 12.12 11.80 7.54
C ASN A 108 10.71 11.15 7.66
N VAL A 109 10.65 9.83 7.46
CA VAL A 109 9.43 9.01 7.50
C VAL A 109 9.67 7.82 8.41
N ASN A 110 8.91 7.66 9.49
CA ASN A 110 9.10 6.56 10.44
C ASN A 110 7.92 5.57 10.51
N LYS A 111 6.93 5.71 9.62
CA LYS A 111 5.76 4.84 9.54
C LYS A 111 5.45 4.53 8.08
N TYR A 112 5.54 3.26 7.70
CA TYR A 112 5.29 2.82 6.34
C TYR A 112 4.00 1.99 6.27
N TYR A 113 3.21 2.23 5.23
CA TYR A 113 2.04 1.48 4.86
C TYR A 113 2.29 0.95 3.45
N ILE A 114 2.52 -0.36 3.33
CA ILE A 114 2.90 -1.00 2.07
C ILE A 114 1.76 -1.92 1.65
N CYS A 115 1.34 -1.80 0.40
CA CYS A 115 0.29 -2.61 -0.21
C CYS A 115 0.76 -3.16 -1.55
N VAL A 116 0.51 -4.45 -1.79
CA VAL A 116 0.73 -5.09 -3.09
C VAL A 116 -0.59 -5.61 -3.64
N GLU A 117 -1.06 -4.98 -4.71
CA GLU A 117 -2.22 -5.36 -5.50
C GLU A 117 -1.85 -6.42 -6.55
N GLY A 118 -2.71 -7.43 -6.66
CA GLY A 118 -2.74 -8.36 -7.78
C GLY A 118 -3.67 -7.88 -8.89
N ASN A 119 -4.14 -8.80 -9.73
CA ASN A 119 -5.10 -8.47 -10.79
C ASN A 119 -6.51 -8.10 -10.29
N TRP A 120 -6.90 -8.63 -9.13
CA TRP A 120 -8.31 -8.60 -8.69
C TRP A 120 -8.47 -8.27 -7.21
N ASN A 121 -7.37 -8.24 -6.45
CA ASN A 121 -7.42 -8.14 -5.01
C ASN A 121 -6.05 -7.77 -4.43
N THR A 122 -6.07 -7.27 -3.20
CA THR A 122 -4.90 -7.07 -2.38
C THR A 122 -4.28 -8.41 -1.99
N LEU A 123 -2.97 -8.55 -2.24
CA LEU A 123 -2.22 -9.78 -1.98
C LEU A 123 -1.43 -9.70 -0.68
N LEU A 124 -0.87 -8.53 -0.38
CA LEU A 124 -0.01 -8.30 0.78
C LEU A 124 -0.23 -6.90 1.34
N VAL A 125 -0.30 -6.80 2.66
CA VAL A 125 -0.36 -5.52 3.38
C VAL A 125 0.60 -5.56 4.57
N LYS A 126 1.39 -4.49 4.74
CA LYS A 126 2.23 -4.27 5.91
C LYS A 126 2.10 -2.85 6.40
N THR A 127 1.85 -2.69 7.69
CA THR A 127 1.66 -1.39 8.34
C THR A 127 2.37 -1.38 9.69
N PRO A 128 2.46 -0.22 10.38
CA PRO A 128 3.06 -0.16 11.71
C PRO A 128 2.27 -0.94 12.76
N ASN A 129 0.98 -1.18 12.53
CA ASN A 129 0.07 -1.78 13.51
C ASN A 129 -0.25 -3.25 13.23
N GLY A 130 0.22 -3.79 12.11
CA GLY A 130 -0.11 -5.14 11.69
C GLY A 130 0.23 -5.40 10.23
N SER A 131 0.15 -6.66 9.83
CA SER A 131 0.43 -7.09 8.47
C SER A 131 -0.41 -8.31 8.12
N ASP A 132 -0.83 -8.38 6.87
CA ASP A 132 -1.40 -9.57 6.26
C ASP A 132 -0.55 -9.95 5.04
N LEU A 133 0.33 -10.93 5.24
CA LEU A 133 1.33 -11.36 4.24
C LEU A 133 1.07 -12.78 3.74
N GLY A 134 -0.18 -13.27 3.87
CA GLY A 134 -0.56 -14.61 3.41
C GLY A 134 -0.51 -14.80 1.88
N GLY A 135 -0.44 -13.70 1.13
CA GLY A 135 -0.17 -13.69 -0.30
C GLY A 135 -1.36 -14.08 -1.18
N LYS A 136 -2.58 -14.20 -0.63
CA LYS A 136 -3.79 -14.60 -1.37
C LYS A 136 -4.91 -13.56 -1.36
N TYR A 137 -5.34 -13.10 -0.19
CA TYR A 137 -6.35 -12.06 0.03
C TYR A 137 -5.99 -11.35 1.32
N ALA A 138 -5.27 -10.24 1.22
CA ALA A 138 -4.85 -9.49 2.39
C ALA A 138 -5.91 -8.47 2.81
N ASP A 139 -6.01 -8.23 4.12
CA ASP A 139 -6.89 -7.20 4.68
C ASP A 139 -6.35 -5.77 4.39
N ASP A 140 -6.95 -5.10 3.40
CA ASP A 140 -6.63 -3.72 3.01
C ASP A 140 -7.16 -2.68 4.01
N ALA A 141 -8.07 -3.05 4.92
CA ALA A 141 -8.55 -2.16 5.97
C ALA A 141 -7.42 -1.73 6.93
N LEU A 142 -6.34 -2.51 7.00
CA LEU A 142 -5.12 -2.17 7.73
C LEU A 142 -4.47 -0.86 7.22
N LEU A 143 -4.73 -0.45 5.97
CA LEU A 143 -4.20 0.78 5.38
C LEU A 143 -4.97 2.03 5.84
N LEU A 144 -6.23 1.91 6.25
CA LEU A 144 -7.11 3.04 6.56
C LEU A 144 -6.54 4.01 7.62
N PRO A 145 -5.81 3.57 8.68
CA PRO A 145 -5.17 4.47 9.63
C PRO A 145 -4.16 5.46 9.04
N PHE A 146 -3.68 5.24 7.81
CA PHE A 146 -2.89 6.22 7.06
C PHE A 146 -3.69 7.51 6.80
N TYR A 147 -5.01 7.39 6.60
CA TYR A 147 -5.89 8.47 6.17
C TYR A 147 -6.63 9.20 7.30
N ASN A 148 -6.40 8.81 8.55
CA ASN A 148 -7.14 9.37 9.69
C ASN A 148 -7.03 10.90 9.79
N GLU A 149 -5.89 11.51 9.43
CA GLU A 149 -5.73 12.96 9.44
C GLU A 149 -6.55 13.65 8.35
N TYR A 150 -6.62 13.10 7.13
CA TYR A 150 -7.42 13.69 6.04
C TYR A 150 -8.90 13.76 6.38
N VAL A 151 -9.43 12.75 7.07
CA VAL A 151 -10.82 12.77 7.53
C VAL A 151 -11.04 13.83 8.60
N LYS A 152 -10.10 13.99 9.54
CA LYS A 152 -10.19 15.05 10.57
C LYS A 152 -10.19 16.44 9.95
N ASP A 153 -9.36 16.66 8.93
CA ASP A 153 -9.25 17.95 8.24
C ASP A 153 -10.45 18.24 7.32
N SER A 154 -11.19 17.20 6.91
CA SER A 154 -12.39 17.32 6.08
C SER A 154 -13.68 17.53 6.88
N LEU A 155 -13.64 17.37 8.21
CA LEU A 155 -14.77 17.67 9.08
C LEU A 155 -14.74 19.18 9.40
N PRO A 156 -15.89 19.89 9.32
CA PRO A 156 -15.94 21.28 9.75
C PRO A 156 -15.52 21.35 11.22
N SER A 157 -14.60 22.27 11.54
CA SER A 157 -14.23 22.55 12.92
C SER A 157 -15.49 22.93 13.69
N LEU A 158 -15.89 22.10 14.64
CA LEU A 158 -16.86 22.50 15.64
C LEU A 158 -16.15 23.46 16.59
N GLU A 159 -16.24 24.76 16.28
CA GLU A 159 -15.95 25.85 17.23
C GLU A 159 -16.94 25.83 18.40
#